data_AF-A0A916N5F2-F1
#
_entry.id   AF-A0A916N5F2-F1
#
_cell.length_a   1.000
_cell.length_b   1.000
_cell.length_c   1.000
_cell.angle_alpha   90.00
_cell.angle_beta   90.00
_cell.angle_gamma   90.00
#
_symmetry.space_group_name_H-M   'P 1'
#
loop_
_entity.id
_entity.type
_entity.pdbx_description
1 polymer ?
#
loop_
_entity_poly.entity_id
_entity_poly.type
_entity_poly.pdbx_seq_one_letter_code
_entity_poly.pdbx_strand_id
1 'polypeptide(L)' 'MKTSMFVCAAAVLAFALSGCTEEPQTANPRKSDTHAWQGTGNAYVAPGWTAGDKASWDEQMRTRARAQNEYARVR' A
#
# COMPACT_ATOMS: atom_id res chain seq x y z
N MET A 1 -53.66 -12.22 20.31
CA MET A 1 -52.99 -13.09 19.30
C MET A 1 -52.65 -12.33 18.02
N LYS A 2 -53.63 -11.73 17.32
CA LYS A 2 -53.38 -10.98 16.07
C LYS A 2 -52.42 -9.79 16.26
N THR A 3 -52.57 -9.01 17.32
CA THR A 3 -51.68 -7.89 17.66
C THR A 3 -50.24 -8.33 17.91
N SER A 4 -50.04 -9.42 18.66
CA SER A 4 -48.70 -10.00 18.88
C SER A 4 -48.05 -10.50 17.60
N MET A 5 -48.84 -11.02 16.65
CA MET A 5 -48.34 -11.48 15.35
C MET A 5 -47.88 -10.32 14.46
N PHE A 6 -48.58 -9.18 14.47
CA PHE A 6 -48.15 -7.97 13.76
C PHE A 6 -46.88 -7.35 14.35
N VAL A 7 -46.73 -7.37 15.67
CA VAL A 7 -45.52 -6.85 16.34
C VAL A 7 -44.29 -7.69 15.99
N CYS A 8 -44.41 -9.02 15.99
CA CYS A 8 -43.32 -9.90 15.57
C CYS A 8 -42.94 -9.70 14.10
N ALA A 9 -43.91 -9.55 13.21
CA ALA A 9 -43.65 -9.29 11.79
C ALA A 9 -42.92 -7.95 11.57
N ALA A 10 -43.30 -6.90 12.29
CA ALA A 10 -42.65 -5.59 12.22
C ALA A 10 -41.20 -5.65 12.73
N ALA A 11 -40.92 -6.40 13.81
CA ALA A 11 -39.57 -6.58 14.33
C ALA A 11 -38.66 -7.30 13.33
N VAL A 12 -39.13 -8.37 12.68
CA VAL A 12 -38.36 -9.10 11.67
C VAL A 12 -38.03 -8.22 10.46
N LEU A 13 -38.99 -7.40 10.01
CA LEU A 13 -38.77 -6.43 8.93
C LEU A 13 -37.72 -5.38 9.31
N ALA A 14 -37.71 -4.88 10.54
CA ALA A 14 -36.71 -3.92 11.01
C ALA A 14 -35.29 -4.51 11.01
N PHE A 15 -35.12 -5.76 11.43
CA PHE A 15 -33.81 -6.45 11.38
C PHE A 15 -33.36 -6.76 9.96
N ALA A 16 -34.27 -7.05 9.04
CA ALA A 16 -33.92 -7.30 7.63
C ALA A 16 -33.34 -6.05 6.93
N LEU A 17 -33.63 -4.84 7.43
CA LEU A 17 -33.14 -3.58 6.88
C LEU A 17 -31.74 -3.17 7.40
N SER A 18 -31.16 -3.88 8.37
CA SER A 18 -29.83 -3.53 8.91
C SER A 18 -28.65 -3.94 8.00
N GLY A 19 -28.91 -4.36 6.76
CA GLY A 19 -27.90 -4.87 5.83
C GLY A 19 -26.91 -3.83 5.29
N CYS A 20 -27.15 -2.53 5.49
CA CYS A 20 -26.29 -1.46 4.96
C CYS A 20 -25.62 -0.60 6.04
N THR A 21 -25.50 -1.09 7.29
CA THR A 21 -24.83 -0.33 8.37
C THR A 21 -23.34 -0.65 8.50
N GLU A 22 -22.73 -1.26 7.49
CA GLU A 22 -21.27 -1.42 7.46
C GLU A 22 -20.59 -0.07 7.26
N GLU A 23 -19.40 0.09 7.85
CA GLU A 23 -18.57 1.25 7.56
C GLU A 23 -18.22 1.26 6.07
N PRO A 24 -18.34 2.41 5.38
CA PRO A 24 -18.01 2.49 3.96
C PRO A 24 -16.65 1.85 3.68
N GLN A 25 -16.61 0.83 2.81
CA GLN A 25 -15.38 0.24 2.29
C GLN A 25 -14.71 1.22 1.34
N THR A 26 -14.24 2.35 1.87
CA THR A 26 -13.44 3.31 1.12
C THR A 26 -12.03 2.77 0.98
N ALA A 27 -11.43 2.96 -0.19
CA ALA A 27 -9.98 2.79 -0.30
C ALA A 27 -9.32 3.69 0.75
N ASN A 28 -8.49 3.10 1.62
CA ASN A 28 -7.68 3.86 2.57
C ASN A 28 -6.92 4.98 1.84
N PRO A 29 -6.63 6.11 2.51
CA PRO A 29 -5.74 7.13 1.95
C PRO A 29 -4.47 6.45 1.43
N ARG A 30 -4.08 6.77 0.19
CA ARG A 30 -2.84 6.25 -0.41
C ARG A 30 -1.72 6.46 0.60
N LYS A 31 -1.14 5.38 1.12
CA LYS A 31 0.10 5.47 1.88
C LYS A 31 1.17 6.05 0.96
N SER A 32 1.83 7.12 1.41
CA SER A 32 3.04 7.57 0.73
C SER A 32 4.11 6.51 0.94
N ASP A 33 4.77 6.11 -0.15
CA ASP A 33 5.95 5.27 -0.06
C ASP A 33 7.07 6.01 0.69
N THR A 34 7.95 5.25 1.34
CA THR A 34 9.17 5.79 1.92
C THR A 34 10.19 6.10 0.82
N HIS A 35 11.13 7.00 1.11
CA HIS A 35 12.20 7.28 0.15
C HIS A 35 13.03 6.03 -0.13
N ALA A 36 13.37 5.79 -1.40
CA ALA A 36 14.12 4.60 -1.82
C ALA A 36 15.47 4.43 -1.12
N TRP A 37 16.15 5.54 -0.78
CA TRP A 37 17.43 5.52 -0.06
C TRP A 37 17.31 5.12 1.40
N GLN A 38 16.11 5.06 2.00
CA GLN A 38 15.96 4.45 3.33
C GLN A 38 16.29 2.96 3.30
N GLY A 39 16.17 2.31 2.13
CA GLY A 39 16.47 0.91 1.96
C GLY A 39 15.49 -0.01 2.68
N THR A 40 15.66 -1.30 2.44
CA THR A 40 14.97 -2.35 3.18
C THR A 40 15.87 -2.79 4.34
N GLY A 41 15.35 -2.86 5.56
CA GLY A 41 16.10 -3.34 6.75
C GLY A 41 16.41 -4.84 6.72
N ASN A 42 16.61 -5.42 5.54
CA ASN A 42 16.91 -6.83 5.31
C ASN A 42 18.32 -6.97 4.73
N ALA A 43 18.83 -8.21 4.70
CA ALA A 43 20.19 -8.47 4.22
C ALA A 43 20.35 -8.37 2.69
N TYR A 44 19.28 -8.12 1.93
CA TYR A 44 19.27 -8.14 0.46
C TYR A 44 19.53 -6.75 -0.14
N VAL A 45 20.47 -6.01 0.46
CA VAL A 45 20.88 -4.70 -0.04
C VAL A 45 22.02 -4.89 -1.03
N ALA A 46 21.86 -4.33 -2.23
CA ALA A 46 22.92 -4.36 -3.24
C ALA A 46 24.21 -3.69 -2.69
N PRO A 47 25.40 -4.25 -2.94
CA PRO A 47 26.65 -3.67 -2.45
C PRO A 47 26.91 -2.28 -3.06
N GLY A 48 27.72 -1.47 -2.36
CA GLY A 48 28.20 -0.17 -2.82
C GLY A 48 27.36 1.05 -2.42
N TRP A 49 26.35 0.87 -1.55
CA TRP A 49 25.61 1.96 -0.91
C TRP A 49 25.08 1.51 0.45
N THR A 50 24.62 2.46 1.26
CA THR A 50 24.15 2.20 2.64
C THR A 50 22.74 2.71 2.85
N ALA A 51 21.89 1.90 3.50
CA ALA A 51 20.54 2.28 3.87
C ALA A 51 20.54 3.53 4.77
N GLY A 52 19.70 4.51 4.43
CA GLY A 52 19.65 5.82 5.09
C GLY A 52 20.59 6.87 4.47
N ASP A 53 21.55 6.48 3.63
CA ASP A 53 22.46 7.41 2.96
C ASP A 53 22.01 7.68 1.52
N LYS A 54 21.34 8.83 1.33
CA LYS A 54 20.88 9.31 0.03
C LYS A 54 22.03 9.53 -0.97
N ALA A 55 23.17 10.04 -0.54
CA ALA A 55 24.28 10.33 -1.46
C ALA A 55 24.86 9.05 -2.02
N SER A 56 25.05 8.03 -1.17
CA SER A 56 25.51 6.71 -1.60
C SER A 56 24.51 6.02 -2.56
N TRP A 57 23.21 6.16 -2.30
CA TRP A 57 22.15 5.62 -3.16
C TRP A 57 22.13 6.30 -4.54
N ASP A 58 22.21 7.64 -4.56
CA ASP A 58 22.22 8.43 -5.80
C ASP A 58 23.42 8.05 -6.68
N GLU A 59 24.60 7.86 -6.08
CA GLU A 59 25.80 7.44 -6.82
C GLU A 59 25.70 6.04 -7.38
N GLN A 60 25.13 5.10 -6.61
CA GLN A 60 24.84 3.76 -7.09
C GLN A 60 23.88 3.79 -8.29
N MET A 61 22.80 4.59 -8.23
CA MET A 61 21.86 4.72 -9.35
C MET A 61 22.52 5.29 -10.60
N ARG A 62 23.36 6.31 -10.46
CA ARG A 62 24.12 6.88 -11.58
C ARG A 62 25.05 5.86 -12.22
N THR A 63 25.78 5.11 -11.40
CA THR A 63 26.69 4.06 -11.87
C THR A 63 25.93 2.99 -12.67
N ARG A 64 24.77 2.54 -12.14
CA ARG A 64 23.89 1.59 -12.85
C ARG A 64 23.39 2.14 -14.18
N ALA A 65 22.96 3.40 -14.23
CA ALA A 65 22.49 4.03 -15.45
C ALA A 65 23.58 4.12 -16.53
N ARG A 66 24.82 4.47 -16.13
CA ARG A 66 25.97 4.48 -17.05
C ARG A 66 26.27 3.10 -17.61
N ALA A 67 26.22 2.07 -16.77
CA ALA A 67 26.47 0.70 -17.19
C ALA A 67 25.44 0.19 -18.19
N GLN A 68 24.26 0.79 -18.30
CA GLN A 68 23.22 0.45 -19.29
C GLN A 68 23.31 1.27 -20.58
N ASN A 69 24.18 2.28 -20.64
CA ASN A 69 24.31 3.15 -21.81
C ASN A 69 25.23 2.51 -22.85
N GLU A 70 24.69 2.07 -23.98
CA GLU A 70 25.43 1.39 -25.04
C GLU A 70 26.48 2.31 -25.72
N TYR A 71 26.22 3.63 -25.81
CA TYR A 71 27.22 4.58 -26.31
C TYR A 71 28.47 4.62 -25.45
N ALA A 72 28.34 4.34 -24.14
CA ALA A 72 29.47 4.27 -23.23
C ALA A 72 30.16 2.88 -23.26
N ARG A 73 29.54 1.86 -23.86
CA ARG A 73 30.06 0.49 -23.94
C ARG A 73 30.86 0.20 -25.21
N VAL A 74 30.47 0.82 -26.34
CA VAL A 74 31.01 0.49 -27.68
C VAL A 74 32.17 1.43 -28.10
N ARG A 75 32.46 2.48 -27.34
CA ARG A 75 33.64 3.34 -27.57
C ARG A 75 34.93 2.64 -27.18
#